data_AF-A0A0B8MZU5-F1
#
_entry.id   AF-A0A0B8MZU5-F1
#
_cell.length_a   1.000
_cell.length_b   1.000
_cell.length_c   1.000
_cell.angle_alpha   90.00
_cell.angle_beta   90.00
_cell.angle_gamma   90.00
#
_symmetry.space_group_name_H-M   'P 1'
#
loop_
_entity.id
_entity.type
_entity.pdbx_description
1 polymer ?
#
loop_
_entity_poly.entity_id
_entity_poly.type
_entity_poly.pdbx_seq_one_letter_code
_entity_poly.pdbx_strand_id
1 'polypeptide(L)' 'MSSVPPDPEDLLARASSDRIRTLAAQGGRPPSEVSIVPDTTEVGYEIDGDSAYLAARRVVESALGNGCRKQHHVVAPIVR' A
#
# COMPACT_ATOMS: atom_id res chain seq x y z
N MET A 1 -25.67 -1.35 13.66
CA MET A 1 -24.87 -0.11 13.62
C MET A 1 -24.07 -0.13 12.33
N SER A 2 -24.43 0.64 11.29
CA SER A 2 -23.57 0.77 10.10
C SER A 2 -22.40 1.68 10.45
N SER A 3 -21.24 1.10 10.75
CA SER A 3 -19.99 1.86 10.76
C SER A 3 -19.67 2.26 9.32
N VAL A 4 -19.46 3.55 9.08
CA VAL A 4 -18.88 4.03 7.81
C VAL A 4 -17.55 3.28 7.61
N PRO A 5 -17.37 2.57 6.48
CA PRO A 5 -16.10 1.91 6.22
C PRO A 5 -14.98 2.96 6.13
N PRO A 6 -13.78 2.66 6.65
CA PRO A 6 -12.65 3.60 6.61
C PRO A 6 -12.33 4.02 5.17
N ASP A 7 -11.92 5.28 5.00
CA ASP A 7 -11.56 5.84 3.69
C ASP A 7 -10.40 5.03 3.05
N PRO A 8 -10.58 4.50 1.83
CA PRO A 8 -9.53 3.80 1.09
C PRO A 8 -8.19 4.55 1.00
N GLU A 9 -8.20 5.87 0.84
CA GLU A 9 -6.97 6.65 0.71
C GLU A 9 -6.18 6.69 2.04
N ASP A 10 -6.90 6.85 3.16
CA ASP A 10 -6.29 6.82 4.50
C ASP A 10 -5.70 5.43 4.81
N LEU A 11 -6.41 4.36 4.45
CA LEU A 11 -5.93 3.00 4.61
C LEU A 11 -4.65 2.75 3.82
N LEU A 12 -4.60 3.18 2.56
CA LEU A 12 -3.43 3.04 1.70
C LEU A 12 -2.24 3.89 2.17
N ALA A 13 -2.48 5.11 2.65
CA ALA A 13 -1.45 5.97 3.22
C ALA A 13 -0.82 5.34 4.47
N ARG A 14 -1.64 4.77 5.36
CA ARG A 14 -1.18 4.04 6.56
C ARG A 14 -0.38 2.79 6.18
N ALA A 15 -0.90 1.95 5.28
CA ALA A 15 -0.22 0.75 4.82
C ALA A 15 1.14 1.06 4.18
N SER A 16 1.23 2.14 3.38
CA SER A 16 2.49 2.61 2.82
C SER A 16 3.49 3.04 3.91
N SER A 17 3.03 3.81 4.89
CA SER A 17 3.86 4.28 6.00
C SER A 17 4.37 3.12 6.87
N ASP A 18 3.50 2.15 7.16
CA ASP A 18 3.83 0.96 7.93
C ASP A 18 4.85 0.09 7.20
N ARG A 19 4.74 -0.05 5.88
CA ARG A 19 5.72 -0.75 5.03
C ARG A 19 7.10 -0.11 5.12
N ILE A 20 7.18 1.23 4.99
CA ILE A 20 8.45 1.96 5.10
C ILE A 20 9.05 1.79 6.50
N ARG A 21 8.24 1.93 7.56
CA ARG A 21 8.67 1.71 8.95
C ARG A 21 9.21 0.30 9.15
N THR A 22 8.53 -0.70 8.60
CA THR A 22 8.93 -2.11 8.70
C THR A 22 10.25 -2.38 7.99
N LEU A 23 10.43 -1.86 6.78
CA LEU A 23 11.68 -1.96 6.03
C LEU A 23 12.85 -1.34 6.82
N ALA A 24 12.65 -0.15 7.40
CA ALA A 24 13.66 0.50 8.21
C ALA A 24 14.01 -0.32 9.47
N ALA A 25 13.00 -0.88 10.16
CA ALA A 25 13.19 -1.72 11.33
C ALA A 25 13.96 -3.03 11.03
N GLN A 26 13.85 -3.55 9.81
CA GLN A 26 14.59 -4.73 9.34
C GLN A 26 16.02 -4.41 8.88
N GLY A 27 16.50 -3.17 9.07
CA GLY A 27 17.82 -2.72 8.62
C GLY A 27 17.89 -2.42 7.11
N GLY A 28 16.75 -2.42 6.42
CA GLY A 28 16.66 -2.00 5.03
C GLY A 28 16.82 -0.49 4.88
N ARG A 29 17.31 -0.05 3.72
CA ARG A 29 17.34 1.38 3.38
C ARG A 29 15.94 1.83 2.96
N PRO A 30 15.29 2.76 3.67
CA PRO A 30 14.01 3.31 3.22
C PRO A 30 14.20 4.06 1.88
N PRO A 31 13.16 4.09 1.02
CA PRO A 31 13.22 4.83 -0.22
C PRO A 31 13.43 6.32 0.03
N SER A 32 14.18 6.99 -0.84
CA SER A 32 14.43 8.44 -0.71
C SER A 32 13.24 9.29 -1.14
N GLU A 33 12.37 8.72 -1.98
CA GLU A 33 11.16 9.35 -2.49
C GLU A 33 10.11 8.25 -2.71
N VAL A 34 8.86 8.55 -2.39
CA VAL A 34 7.70 7.72 -2.69
C VAL A 34 6.63 8.60 -3.30
N SER A 35 6.11 8.20 -4.46
CA SER A 35 5.03 8.88 -5.15
C SER A 35 3.92 7.89 -5.53
N ILE A 36 2.70 8.41 -5.62
CA ILE A 36 1.54 7.63 -6.07
C ILE A 36 1.53 7.66 -7.61
N VAL A 37 1.31 6.52 -8.24
CA VAL A 37 1.06 6.47 -9.69
C VAL A 37 -0.40 6.88 -9.92
N PRO A 38 -0.67 7.93 -10.73
CA PRO A 38 -2.03 8.40 -10.98
C PRO A 38 -2.94 7.31 -11.54
N ASP A 39 -4.24 7.40 -11.24
CA ASP A 39 -5.28 6.52 -11.80
C ASP A 39 -5.06 5.02 -11.52
N THR A 40 -4.36 4.67 -10.44
CA THR A 40 -4.14 3.28 -10.01
C THR A 40 -4.83 2.88 -8.71
N THR A 41 -5.52 3.82 -8.05
CA THR A 41 -6.30 3.50 -6.84
C THR A 41 -7.56 2.74 -7.23
N GLU A 42 -7.71 1.55 -6.66
CA GLU A 42 -8.85 0.66 -6.90
C GLU A 42 -9.33 0.05 -5.58
N VAL A 43 -10.63 -0.22 -5.49
CA VAL A 43 -11.22 -1.04 -4.43
C VAL A 43 -11.72 -2.34 -5.06
N GLY A 44 -11.33 -3.47 -4.49
CA GLY A 44 -11.67 -4.78 -5.01
C GLY A 44 -11.43 -5.89 -4.00
N TYR A 45 -11.36 -7.12 -4.48
CA TYR A 45 -11.06 -8.29 -3.64
C TYR A 45 -9.62 -8.73 -3.85
N GLU A 46 -8.92 -8.96 -2.74
CA GLU A 46 -7.63 -9.64 -2.72
C GLU A 46 -7.84 -11.09 -2.29
N ILE A 47 -7.04 -11.99 -2.86
CA ILE A 47 -7.12 -13.43 -2.59
C ILE A 47 -5.93 -13.80 -1.70
N ASP A 48 -6.23 -14.45 -0.58
CA ASP A 48 -5.22 -15.03 0.32
C ASP A 48 -5.60 -16.49 0.61
N GLY A 49 -4.85 -17.40 0.01
CA GLY A 49 -5.17 -18.83 0.04
C GLY A 49 -6.50 -19.15 -0.64
N ASP A 50 -7.46 -19.63 0.15
CA ASP A 50 -8.81 -19.99 -0.26
C ASP A 50 -9.86 -18.91 0.06
N SER A 51 -9.42 -17.77 0.59
CA SER A 51 -10.28 -16.70 1.09
C SER A 51 -10.12 -15.42 0.25
N ALA A 52 -11.22 -14.68 0.09
CA ALA A 52 -11.23 -13.36 -0.54
C ALA A 52 -11.68 -12.31 0.46
N TYR A 53 -10.99 -11.16 0.49
CA TYR A 53 -11.30 -10.06 1.40
C TYR A 53 -11.33 -8.72 0.65
N LEU A 54 -12.17 -7.80 1.10
CA LEU A 54 -12.32 -6.49 0.47
C LEU A 54 -11.10 -5.62 0.84
N ALA A 55 -10.43 -5.07 -0.16
CA ALA A 55 -9.22 -4.27 0.01
C ALA A 55 -9.19 -3.08 -0.95
N ALA A 56 -8.52 -2.02 -0.50
CA ALA A 56 -8.05 -0.96 -1.37
C ALA A 56 -6.65 -1.31 -1.86
N ARG A 57 -6.32 -0.98 -3.10
CA ARG A 57 -4.97 -1.10 -3.64
C ARG A 57 -4.61 0.11 -4.49
N ARG A 58 -3.31 0.43 -4.55
CA ARG A 58 -2.76 1.37 -5.53
C ARG A 58 -1.33 1.02 -5.90
N VAL A 59 -0.84 1.54 -7.01
CA VAL A 59 0.58 1.44 -7.37
C VAL A 59 1.30 2.67 -6.83
N VAL A 60 2.45 2.42 -6.18
CA VAL A 60 3.38 3.47 -5.77
C VAL A 60 4.72 3.25 -6.46
N GLU A 61 5.40 4.35 -6.76
CA GLU A 61 6.77 4.35 -7.22
C GLU A 61 7.69 4.74 -6.07
N SER A 62 8.81 4.04 -5.92
CA SER A 62 9.82 4.31 -4.90
C SER A 62 11.19 4.45 -5.52
N ALA A 63 11.88 5.54 -5.17
CA ALA A 63 13.28 5.75 -5.53
C ALA A 63 14.19 5.03 -4.53
N LEU A 64 15.03 4.11 -5.03
CA LEU A 64 15.93 3.29 -4.23
C LEU A 64 17.38 3.84 -4.21
N GLY A 65 17.61 4.96 -4.89
CA GLY A 65 18.93 5.56 -5.11
C GLY A 65 19.58 5.09 -6.41
N ASN A 66 20.67 5.77 -6.81
CA ASN A 66 21.46 5.44 -8.02
C ASN A 66 20.63 5.41 -9.33
N GLY A 67 19.58 6.24 -9.41
CA GLY A 67 18.68 6.26 -10.56
C GLY A 67 17.69 5.09 -10.62
N CYS A 68 17.71 4.16 -9.66
CA CYS A 68 16.78 3.04 -9.61
C CYS A 68 15.43 3.47 -9.05
N ARG A 69 14.36 3.17 -9.81
CA ARG A 69 12.96 3.35 -9.42
C ARG A 69 12.26 2.01 -9.48
N LYS A 70 11.39 1.75 -8.51
CA LYS A 70 10.59 0.53 -8.43
C LYS A 70 9.12 0.86 -8.21
N GLN A 71 8.26 0.33 -9.08
CA GLN A 71 6.82 0.34 -8.86
C GLN A 71 6.39 -0.93 -8.13
N HIS A 72 5.44 -0.79 -7.20
CA HIS A 72 4.85 -1.91 -6.49
C HIS A 72 3.45 -1.57 -5.98
N HIS A 73 2.64 -2.60 -5.75
CA HIS A 73 1.34 -2.45 -5.13
C HIS A 73 1.46 -2.21 -3.62
N VAL A 74 0.68 -1.24 -3.14
CA VAL A 74 0.29 -1.12 -1.74
C VAL A 74 -1.14 -1.61 -1.65
N VAL A 75 -1.38 -2.54 -0.73
CA VAL A 75 -2.69 -3.15 -0.49
C VAL A 75 -3.05 -2.90 0.97
N ALA A 76 -4.28 -2.45 1.21
CA ALA A 76 -4.81 -2.20 2.54
C ALA A 76 -6.20 -2.87 2.70
N PRO A 77 -6.36 -3.81 3.65
CA PRO A 77 -7.66 -4.43 3.92
C PRO A 77 -8.69 -3.39 4.39
N ILE A 78 -9.92 -3.49 3.87
CA ILE A 78 -11.08 -2.70 4.32
C ILE A 78 -11.92 -3.54 5.29
N VAL A 79 -12.18 -4.79 4.92
CA VAL A 79 -12.87 -5.79 5.75
C VAL A 79 -12.18 -7.13 5.53
N ARG A 80 -11.78 -7.79 6.63
CA ARG A 80 -11.12 -9.09 6.64
C ARG A 80 -11.63 -9.93 7.79
#